data_AF-O28389-F1
#
_entry.id   AF-O28389-F1
#
_cell.length_a   1.000
_cell.length_b   1.000
_cell.length_c   1.000
_cell.angle_alpha   90.00
_cell.angle_beta   90.00
_cell.angle_gamma   90.00
#
_symmetry.space_group_name_H-M   'P 1'
#
loop_
_entity.id
_entity.type
_entity.pdbx_description
1 polymer ?
#
loop_
_entity_poly.entity_id
_entity_poly.type
_entity_poly.pdbx_seq_one_letter_code
_entity_poly.pdbx_strand_id
1 'polypeptide(L)'
;MTEVETIIKTVLKTGGYRLGSKSTLKSLRNGEAKAVIVASNCPEEVLEKIKSYDVKILVYNGTNMELGALCGKPFSVAAMAITEEI
;
A
#
# COMPACT_ATOMS: atom_id res chain seq x y z
N MET A 1 -11.55 5.45 13.18
CA MET A 1 -11.07 5.47 11.78
C MET A 1 -9.71 6.14 11.80
N THR A 2 -8.66 5.40 11.49
CA THR A 2 -7.31 5.98 11.40
C THR A 2 -7.18 6.85 10.15
N GLU A 3 -6.29 7.82 10.16
CA GLU A 3 -6.05 8.72 9.02
C GLU A 3 -5.68 7.93 7.75
N VAL A 4 -4.93 6.83 7.91
CA VAL A 4 -4.55 5.91 6.83
C VAL A 4 -5.77 5.19 6.23
N GLU A 5 -6.75 4.77 7.04
CA GLU A 5 -7.99 4.16 6.50
C GLU A 5 -8.76 5.12 5.61
N THR A 6 -8.83 6.40 6.00
CA THR A 6 -9.50 7.44 5.20
C THR A 6 -8.78 7.61 3.87
N ILE A 7 -7.44 7.69 3.88
CA ILE A 7 -6.61 7.77 2.67
C ILE A 7 -6.87 6.56 1.77
N ILE A 8 -6.86 5.33 2.31
CA ILE A 8 -7.14 4.12 1.55
C ILE A 8 -8.51 4.21 0.87
N LYS A 9 -9.56 4.59 1.61
CA LYS A 9 -10.91 4.71 1.04
C LYS A 9 -11.03 5.76 -0.05
N THR A 10 -10.30 6.88 0.07
CA THR A 10 -10.26 7.91 -0.97
C THR A 10 -9.57 7.36 -2.22
N VAL A 11 -8.37 6.78 -2.07
CA VAL A 11 -7.61 6.18 -3.18
C VAL A 11 -8.42 5.10 -3.90
N LEU A 12 -9.14 4.24 -3.16
CA LEU A 12 -9.97 3.19 -3.75
C LEU A 12 -11.15 3.74 -4.59
N LYS A 13 -11.62 4.94 -4.29
CA LYS A 13 -12.76 5.57 -4.99
C LYS A 13 -12.34 6.37 -6.20
N THR A 14 -11.26 7.15 -6.09
CA THR A 14 -10.94 8.20 -7.08
C THR A 14 -9.53 8.10 -7.65
N GLY A 15 -8.68 7.22 -7.12
CA GLY A 15 -7.26 7.18 -7.48
C GLY A 15 -6.81 5.88 -8.13
N GLY A 16 -5.67 5.97 -8.81
CA GLY A 16 -4.88 4.82 -9.23
C GLY A 16 -4.11 4.17 -8.08
N TYR A 17 -4.23 2.85 -7.96
CA TYR A 17 -3.48 2.05 -7.00
C TYR A 17 -3.06 0.69 -7.57
N ARG A 18 -2.02 0.09 -6.98
CA ARG A 18 -1.55 -1.27 -7.26
C ARG A 18 -1.48 -2.06 -5.96
N LEU A 19 -2.04 -3.26 -5.97
CA LEU A 19 -2.07 -4.14 -4.80
C LEU A 19 -1.00 -5.23 -4.90
N GLY A 20 -0.41 -5.55 -3.76
CA GLY A 20 0.53 -6.65 -3.61
C GLY A 20 1.98 -6.20 -3.67
N SER A 21 2.83 -6.82 -2.84
CA SER A 21 4.24 -6.48 -2.66
C SER A 21 5.04 -6.46 -3.97
N LYS A 22 4.84 -7.45 -4.85
CA LYS A 22 5.52 -7.50 -6.17
C LYS A 22 5.13 -6.33 -7.07
N SER A 23 3.84 -6.01 -7.13
CA SER A 23 3.33 -4.91 -7.96
C SER A 23 3.74 -3.55 -7.40
N THR A 24 3.71 -3.39 -6.07
CA THR A 24 4.23 -2.21 -5.37
C THR A 24 5.70 -1.98 -5.71
N LEU A 25 6.54 -3.01 -5.59
CA LEU A 25 7.97 -2.92 -5.94
C LEU A 25 8.19 -2.60 -7.43
N LYS A 26 7.32 -3.11 -8.32
CA LYS A 26 7.38 -2.77 -9.74
C LYS A 26 7.06 -1.29 -9.98
N SER A 27 5.99 -0.77 -9.37
CA SER A 27 5.64 0.66 -9.49
C SER A 27 6.68 1.58 -8.86
N LEU A 28 7.32 1.14 -7.77
CA LEU A 28 8.46 1.86 -7.18
C LEU A 28 9.65 1.93 -8.14
N ARG A 29 10.02 0.81 -8.77
CA ARG A 29 11.10 0.76 -9.77
C ARG A 29 10.83 1.64 -10.98
N ASN A 30 9.57 1.74 -11.40
CA ASN A 30 9.17 2.58 -12.52
C ASN A 30 9.04 4.07 -12.16
N GLY A 31 9.11 4.44 -10.87
CA GLY A 31 8.84 5.81 -10.42
C GLY A 31 7.36 6.22 -10.51
N GLU A 32 6.45 5.25 -10.64
CA GLU A 32 5.01 5.49 -10.73
C GLU A 32 4.35 5.63 -9.36
N ALA A 33 4.97 5.08 -8.30
CA ALA A 33 4.40 5.08 -6.96
C ALA A 33 4.75 6.39 -6.22
N LYS A 34 3.73 7.17 -5.83
CA LYS A 34 3.88 8.39 -5.02
C LYS A 34 3.90 8.11 -3.52
N ALA A 35 3.14 7.11 -3.10
CA ALA A 35 3.10 6.65 -1.72
C ALA A 35 2.86 5.14 -1.67
N VAL A 36 3.25 4.52 -0.55
CA VAL A 36 3.07 3.09 -0.31
C VAL A 36 2.43 2.90 1.05
N ILE A 37 1.37 2.11 1.08
CA ILE A 37 0.73 1.67 2.32
C ILE A 37 1.15 0.24 2.60
N VAL A 38 1.59 -0.04 3.82
CA VAL A 38 1.99 -1.37 4.28
C VAL A 38 1.11 -1.81 5.44
N ALA A 39 0.74 -3.08 5.48
CA ALA A 39 0.05 -3.65 6.63
C ALA A 39 1.00 -3.78 7.84
N SER A 40 0.45 -3.82 9.05
CA SER A 40 1.25 -3.93 10.29
C SER A 40 2.05 -5.24 10.37
N ASN A 41 1.54 -6.31 9.75
CA ASN A 41 2.21 -7.60 9.62
C ASN A 41 2.91 -7.79 8.25
N CYS A 42 3.27 -6.71 7.56
CA CYS A 42 4.03 -6.80 6.31
C CYS A 42 5.37 -7.51 6.57
N PRO A 43 5.77 -8.51 5.74
CA PRO A 43 7.06 -9.17 5.88
C PRO A 43 8.20 -8.14 5.84
N GLU A 44 9.13 -8.29 6.79
CA GLU A 44 10.22 -7.33 7.00
C GLU A 44 11.09 -7.16 5.74
N GLU A 45 11.37 -8.25 5.03
CA GLU A 45 12.11 -8.23 3.76
C GLU A 45 11.43 -7.36 2.67
N VAL A 46 10.09 -7.34 2.64
CA VAL A 46 9.33 -6.49 1.71
C VAL A 46 9.38 -5.04 2.17
N LEU A 47 9.22 -4.81 3.48
CA LEU A 47 9.27 -3.48 4.06
C LEU A 47 10.64 -2.83 3.84
N GLU A 48 11.75 -3.55 4.02
CA GLU A 48 13.10 -3.07 3.75
C GLU A 48 13.29 -2.72 2.27
N LYS A 49 12.81 -3.57 1.36
CA LYS A 49 12.84 -3.27 -0.09
C LYS A 49 12.01 -2.05 -0.44
N ILE A 50 10.92 -1.77 0.25
CA ILE A 50 10.13 -0.54 0.02
C ILE A 50 10.88 0.67 0.61
N LYS A 51 11.45 0.53 1.82
CA LYS A 51 12.23 1.58 2.50
C LYS A 51 13.50 1.98 1.75
N SER A 52 14.05 1.11 0.90
CA SER A 52 15.19 1.48 0.04
C SER A 52 14.83 2.47 -1.08
N TYR A 53 13.53 2.70 -1.32
CA TYR A 53 13.06 3.74 -2.23
C TYR A 53 12.66 4.99 -1.43
N ASP A 54 12.98 6.18 -1.95
CA ASP A 54 12.62 7.46 -1.34
C ASP A 54 11.15 7.80 -1.63
N VAL A 55 10.24 7.10 -0.95
CA VAL A 55 8.78 7.27 -1.09
C VAL A 55 8.11 7.37 0.26
N LYS A 56 6.95 8.02 0.30
CA LYS A 56 6.14 8.11 1.52
C LYS A 56 5.58 6.74 1.88
N ILE A 57 5.96 6.23 3.05
CA ILE A 57 5.45 4.96 3.59
C ILE A 57 4.41 5.25 4.67
N LEU A 58 3.21 4.71 4.52
CA LEU A 58 2.12 4.79 5.47
C LEU A 58 1.90 3.41 6.07
N VAL A 59 1.98 3.29 7.39
CA VAL A 59 1.73 2.02 8.08
C VAL A 59 0.25 1.97 8.44
N TYR A 60 -0.46 0.99 7.86
CA TYR A 60 -1.79 0.63 8.29
C TYR A 60 -1.69 -0.28 9.51
N ASN A 61 -2.34 0.10 10.62
CA ASN A 61 -2.27 -0.65 11.88
C ASN A 61 -2.94 -2.04 11.81
N GLY A 62 -3.77 -2.29 10.80
CA GLY A 62 -4.41 -3.58 10.62
C GLY A 62 -3.58 -4.60 9.86
N THR A 63 -4.05 -5.85 9.86
CA THR A 63 -3.38 -6.98 9.21
C THR A 63 -3.48 -6.91 7.69
N ASN A 64 -2.65 -7.68 6.98
CA ASN A 64 -2.70 -7.80 5.53
C ASN A 64 -4.06 -8.32 5.01
N MET A 65 -4.77 -9.15 5.79
CA MET A 65 -6.14 -9.57 5.47
C MET A 65 -7.12 -8.40 5.58
N GLU A 66 -7.03 -7.62 6.66
CA GLU A 66 -7.87 -6.44 6.84
C GLU A 66 -7.60 -5.38 5.77
N LEU A 67 -6.33 -5.16 5.40
CA LEU A 67 -5.98 -4.25 4.31
C LEU A 67 -6.57 -4.74 2.98
N GLY A 68 -6.49 -6.04 2.70
CA GLY A 68 -7.12 -6.65 1.53
C GLY A 68 -8.63 -6.47 1.51
N ALA A 69 -9.29 -6.72 2.65
CA ALA A 69 -10.72 -6.52 2.83
C ALA A 69 -11.13 -5.05 2.67
N LEU A 70 -10.34 -4.11 3.21
CA LEU A 70 -10.55 -2.67 3.06
C LEU A 70 -10.47 -2.24 1.59
N CYS A 71 -9.56 -2.87 0.82
CA CYS A 71 -9.43 -2.74 -0.63
C CYS A 71 -10.49 -3.50 -1.44
N GLY A 72 -11.43 -4.19 -0.78
CA GLY A 72 -12.48 -4.97 -1.43
C GLY A 72 -11.98 -6.23 -2.14
N LYS A 73 -10.86 -6.81 -1.70
CA LYS A 73 -10.28 -8.03 -2.27
C LYS A 73 -10.44 -9.23 -1.33
N PRO A 74 -10.69 -10.44 -1.88
CA PRO A 74 -10.85 -11.66 -1.10
C PRO A 74 -9.51 -12.30 -0.69
N PHE A 75 -8.40 -11.55 -0.76
CA PHE A 75 -7.05 -12.04 -0.48
C PHE A 75 -6.25 -11.00 0.30
N SER A 76 -5.22 -11.46 1.01
CA SER A 76 -4.36 -10.59 1.82
C SER A 76 -3.49 -9.69 0.95
N VAL A 77 -3.34 -8.44 1.37
CA VAL A 77 -2.51 -7.42 0.72
C VAL A 77 -1.47 -6.98 1.74
N ALA A 78 -0.20 -7.35 1.53
CA ALA A 78 0.89 -6.93 2.41
C ALA A 78 1.29 -5.46 2.20
N ALA A 79 1.24 -4.99 0.95
CA ALA A 79 1.56 -3.63 0.56
C ALA A 79 0.69 -3.17 -0.61
N MET A 80 0.42 -1.87 -0.68
CA MET A 80 -0.33 -1.20 -1.74
C MET A 80 0.45 0.04 -2.19
N ALA A 81 0.74 0.16 -3.48
CA ALA A 81 1.26 1.40 -4.05
C ALA A 81 0.11 2.30 -4.49
N ILE A 82 0.24 3.59 -4.21
CA ILE A 82 -0.65 4.65 -4.69
C ILE A 82 0.08 5.32 -5.85
N THR A 83 -0.51 5.28 -7.05
CA THR A 83 0.11 5.82 -8.27
C THR A 83 -0.43 7.19 -8.65
N GLU A 84 -1.61 7.56 -8.18
CA GLU A 84 -2.15 8.92 -8.33
C GLU A 84 -2.05 9.73 -7.04
N GLU A 85 -2.21 11.05 -7.16
CA GLU A 85 -2.14 11.94 -6.00
C GLU A 85 -3.40 11.80 -5.14
N ILE A 86 -3.20 11.88 -3.81
CA ILE A 86 -4.27 11.91 -2.81
C ILE A 86 -4.70 13.37 -2.62
#